data_AF-A0A3D2PUW9-F1
#
_entry.id   AF-A0A3D2PUW9-F1
#
_cell.length_a   1.000
_cell.length_b   1.000
_cell.length_c   1.000
_cell.angle_alpha   90.00
_cell.angle_beta   90.00
_cell.angle_gamma   90.00
#
_symmetry.space_group_name_H-M   'P 1'
#
loop_
_entity.id
_entity.type
_entity.pdbx_description
1 polymer ?
#
loop_
_entity_poly.entity_id
_entity_poly.type
_entity_poly.pdbx_seq_one_letter_code
_entity_poly.pdbx_strand_id
1 'polypeptide(L)' 'QGHAHALNLKESGCDVIIGLYNGSKSWAKAEKQGFKVYTAAEAAKQADIIMILINDELQADMYKNDIEPNL' A
#
# COMPACT_ATOMS: atom_id res chain seq x y z
N GLN A 1 5.91 6.99 -7.50
CA GLN A 1 5.85 7.63 -6.17
C GLN A 1 5.85 6.60 -5.05
N GLY A 2 4.95 5.60 -5.05
CA GLY A 2 4.86 4.56 -4.00
C GLY A 2 6.19 3.94 -3.53
N HIS A 3 7.04 3.50 -4.47
CA HIS A 3 8.33 2.90 -4.13
C HIS A 3 9.27 3.81 -3.33
N ALA A 4 9.41 5.07 -3.76
CA ALA A 4 10.30 6.03 -3.12
C ALA A 4 9.79 6.43 -1.72
N HIS A 5 8.48 6.68 -1.59
CA HIS A 5 7.88 6.99 -0.29
C HIS A 5 8.05 5.83 0.71
N ALA A 6 7.78 4.59 0.27
CA ALA A 6 7.88 3.43 1.13
C ALA A 6 9.30 3.20 1.67
N LEU A 7 10.32 3.32 0.80
CA LEU A 7 11.72 3.20 1.23
C LEU A 7 12.13 4.31 2.17
N ASN A 8 11.85 5.57 1.81
CA ASN A 8 12.26 6.71 2.64
C ASN A 8 11.61 6.66 4.03
N LEU A 9 10.33 6.30 4.13
CA LEU A 9 9.64 6.15 5.43
C LEU A 9 10.23 5.00 6.25
N LYS A 10 10.50 3.85 5.61
CA LYS A 10 11.13 2.70 6.29
C LYS A 10 12.54 3.05 6.79
N GLU A 11 13.35 3.71 5.98
CA GLU A 11 14.69 4.17 6.36
C GLU A 11 14.65 5.26 7.45
N SER A 12 13.55 6.03 7.50
CA SER A 12 13.28 6.99 8.57
C SER A 12 12.73 6.36 9.85
N GLY A 13 12.59 5.03 9.90
CA GLY A 13 12.18 4.28 11.09
C GLY A 13 10.67 4.03 11.23
N CYS A 14 9.86 4.33 10.21
CA CYS A 14 8.44 3.98 10.23
C CYS A 14 8.22 2.49 9.94
N ASP A 15 7.20 1.89 10.55
CA ASP A 15 6.70 0.56 10.13
C ASP A 15 5.85 0.74 8.86
N VAL A 16 6.31 0.17 7.76
CA VAL A 16 5.70 0.37 6.43
C VAL A 16 5.26 -0.97 5.87
N ILE A 17 3.95 -1.06 5.64
CA ILE A 17 3.33 -2.15 4.87
C ILE A 17 2.89 -1.64 3.49
N ILE A 18 2.81 -2.55 2.51
CA ILE A 18 2.49 -2.21 1.12
C ILE A 18 1.16 -2.83 0.73
N GLY A 19 0.16 -2.00 0.42
CA GLY A 19 -1.12 -2.43 -0.14
C GLY A 19 -1.09 -2.43 -1.66
N LEU A 20 -1.38 -3.57 -2.29
CA LEU A 20 -1.47 -3.73 -3.75
C LEU A 20 -2.70 -4.57 -4.13
N TYR A 21 -3.09 -4.58 -5.40
CA TYR A 21 -4.09 -5.54 -5.87
C TYR A 21 -3.47 -6.94 -6.06
N ASN A 22 -4.29 -7.99 -5.97
CA ASN A 22 -3.85 -9.37 -6.19
C ASN A 22 -3.27 -9.56 -7.59
N GLY A 23 -2.05 -10.14 -7.67
CA GLY A 23 -1.34 -10.31 -8.95
C GLY A 23 -0.62 -9.05 -9.45
N SER A 24 -0.47 -8.02 -8.61
CA SER A 24 0.33 -6.85 -8.97
C SER A 24 1.76 -7.21 -9.38
N LYS A 25 2.21 -6.62 -10.49
CA LYS A 25 3.59 -6.78 -10.98
C LYS A 25 4.64 -6.28 -9.98
N SER A 26 4.25 -5.40 -9.06
CA SER A 26 5.14 -4.84 -8.04
C SER A 26 5.21 -5.67 -6.77
N TRP A 27 4.38 -6.71 -6.61
CA TRP A 27 4.29 -7.52 -5.40
C TRP A 27 5.64 -8.14 -5.02
N ALA A 28 6.18 -8.98 -5.90
CA ALA A 28 7.45 -9.66 -5.67
C ALA A 28 8.63 -8.68 -5.52
N LYS A 29 8.54 -7.48 -6.12
CA LYS A 29 9.56 -6.44 -5.96
C LYS A 29 9.54 -5.85 -4.54
N ALA A 30 8.36 -5.56 -4.00
CA ALA A 30 8.21 -5.03 -2.66
C ALA A 30 8.64 -6.06 -1.59
N GLU A 31 8.28 -7.33 -1.76
CA GLU A 31 8.74 -8.41 -0.87
C GLU A 31 10.26 -8.55 -0.87
N LYS A 32 10.91 -8.50 -2.05
CA LYS A 32 12.38 -8.52 -2.17
C LYS A 32 13.06 -7.33 -1.50
N GLN A 33 12.35 -6.23 -1.31
CA GLN A 33 12.82 -5.03 -0.60
C GLN A 33 12.51 -5.10 0.92
N GLY A 34 12.02 -6.26 1.38
CA GLY A 34 11.75 -6.54 2.78
C GLY A 34 10.53 -5.80 3.31
N PHE A 35 9.55 -5.50 2.45
CA PHE A 35 8.24 -5.02 2.88
C PHE A 35 7.29 -6.20 3.07
N LYS A 36 6.39 -6.08 4.05
CA LYS A 36 5.20 -6.92 4.11
C LYS A 36 4.21 -6.38 3.07
N VAL A 37 3.68 -7.27 2.24
CA VAL A 37 2.76 -6.91 1.15
C VAL A 37 1.42 -7.58 1.42
N TYR A 38 0.35 -6.81 1.26
CA TYR A 38 -1.02 -7.24 1.47
C TYR A 38 -1.90 -6.74 0.32
N THR A 39 -3.14 -7.24 0.25
CA THR A 39 -4.15 -6.56 -0.55
C THR A 39 -4.44 -5.17 0.00
N ALA A 40 -4.94 -4.23 -0.82
CA ALA A 40 -5.35 -2.91 -0.34
C ALA A 40 -6.33 -2.97 0.84
N ALA A 41 -7.30 -3.89 0.78
CA ALA A 41 -8.27 -4.12 1.85
C ALA A 41 -7.64 -4.65 3.15
N GLU A 42 -6.70 -5.60 3.05
CA GLU A 42 -5.99 -6.12 4.22
C GLU A 42 -5.02 -5.10 4.82
N ALA A 43 -4.37 -4.29 3.99
CA ALA A 43 -3.50 -3.22 4.46
C ALA A 43 -4.29 -2.14 5.19
N ALA A 44 -5.46 -1.76 4.68
CA ALA A 44 -6.32 -0.75 5.30
C ALA A 44 -6.73 -1.12 6.73
N LYS A 45 -7.05 -2.39 7.00
CA LYS A 45 -7.40 -2.88 8.35
C LYS A 45 -6.28 -2.78 9.38
N GLN A 46 -5.03 -2.70 8.91
CA GLN A 46 -3.83 -2.77 9.75
C GLN A 46 -3.16 -1.41 9.91
N ALA A 47 -3.43 -0.46 9.01
CA ALA A 47 -2.69 0.78 8.91
C ALA A 47 -3.32 1.88 9.76
N ASP A 48 -2.51 2.59 10.55
CA ASP A 48 -2.94 3.80 11.25
C ASP A 48 -3.03 5.01 10.28
N ILE A 49 -2.20 5.02 9.23
CA ILE A 49 -2.15 6.06 8.22
C ILE A 49 -2.06 5.40 6.84
N ILE A 50 -2.98 5.77 5.95
CA ILE A 50 -3.04 5.25 4.58
C ILE A 50 -2.63 6.35 3.59
N MET A 51 -1.59 6.07 2.81
CA MET A 51 -1.14 6.95 1.73
C MET A 51 -1.43 6.33 0.37
N ILE A 52 -2.35 6.92 -0.39
CA ILE A 52 -2.77 6.44 -1.70
C ILE A 52 -1.84 7.00 -2.78
N LEU A 53 -1.14 6.12 -3.50
CA LEU A 53 -0.12 6.48 -4.51
C LEU A 53 -0.29 5.71 -5.82
N ILE A 54 -1.54 5.36 -6.15
CA ILE A 54 -1.96 4.86 -7.47
C ILE A 54 -2.42 6.03 -8.36
N ASN A 55 -2.66 5.79 -9.65
CA ASN A 55 -3.15 6.83 -10.54
C ASN A 55 -4.49 7.41 -10.06
N ASP A 56 -4.66 8.73 -10.21
CA ASP A 56 -5.79 9.49 -9.65
C ASP A 56 -7.16 8.98 -10.09
N GLU A 57 -7.29 8.57 -11.36
CA GLU A 57 -8.54 8.04 -11.92
C GLU A 57 -9.01 6.74 -11.26
N LEU A 58 -8.10 5.99 -10.61
CA LEU A 58 -8.40 4.72 -9.93
C LEU A 58 -8.64 4.89 -8.43
N GLN A 59 -8.28 6.05 -7.85
CA GLN A 59 -8.29 6.22 -6.39
C GLN A 59 -9.70 6.19 -5.81
N ALA A 60 -10.68 6.80 -6.48
CA ALA A 60 -12.05 6.89 -5.98
C ALA A 60 -12.71 5.50 -5.81
N ASP A 61 -12.52 4.63 -6.81
CA ASP A 61 -13.11 3.28 -6.78
C ASP A 61 -12.38 2.36 -5.80
N MET A 62 -11.04 2.40 -5.78
CA MET A 62 -10.24 1.63 -4.84
C MET A 62 -10.50 2.07 -3.39
N TYR A 63 -10.67 3.36 -3.14
CA TYR A 63 -11.02 3.86 -1.82
C TYR A 63 -12.36 3.29 -1.34
N LYS A 64 -13.43 3.39 -2.14
CA LYS A 64 -14.76 2.93 -1.76
C LYS A 64 -14.85 1.41 -1.57
N ASN A 65 -14.13 0.65 -2.39
CA ASN A 65 -14.22 -0.81 -2.39
C ASN A 65 -13.27 -1.46 -1.39
N ASP A 66 -12.05 -0.93 -1.25
CA ASP A 66 -10.97 -1.56 -0.51
C ASP A 66 -10.58 -0.81 0.76
N ILE A 67 -10.68 0.52 0.83
CA ILE A 67 -10.23 1.29 2.00
C ILE A 67 -11.38 1.60 2.96
N GLU A 68 -12.39 2.35 2.51
CA GLU A 68 -13.53 2.83 3.31
C GLU A 68 -14.22 1.74 4.15
N PRO A 69 -14.46 0.51 3.65
CA PRO A 69 -15.12 -0.54 4.43
C PRO A 69 -14.23 -1.16 5.53
N ASN A 70 -12.95 -0.81 5.56
CA ASN A 70 -11.92 -1.42 6.37
C ASN A 70 -11.21 -0.44 7.32
N LEU A 71 -11.72 0.80 7.40
CA LEU A 71 -11.28 1.83 8.35
C LEU A 71 -11.84 1.63 9.76
#